data_AF-A0A765X9X5-F1
#
_entry.id   AF-A0A765X9X5-F1
#
_cell.length_a   1.000
_cell.length_b   1.000
_cell.length_c   1.000
_cell.angle_alpha   90.00
_cell.angle_beta   90.00
_cell.angle_gamma   90.00
#
_symmetry.space_group_name_H-M   'P 1'
#
loop_
_entity.id
_entity.type
_entity.pdbx_description
1 polymer ?
#
loop_
_entity_poly.entity_id
_entity_poly.type
_entity_poly.pdbx_seq_one_letter_code
_entity_poly.pdbx_strand_id
1 'polypeptide(L)' 'RIGQEAVDEIESNHNRHRWTVEECKALKTEYQQKLKDLRNSRSEAA' A
#
# COMPACT_ATOMS: atom_id res chain seq x y z
N ARG A 1 17.47 -23.73 19.96
CA ARG A 1 16.41 -24.34 19.13
C ARG A 1 16.79 -24.08 17.68
N ILE A 2 16.81 -25.13 16.83
CA ILE A 2 17.02 -24.95 15.39
C ILE A 2 15.82 -24.19 14.83
N GLY A 3 16.05 -23.15 14.04
CA GLY A 3 14.99 -22.35 13.41
C GLY A 3 14.45 -21.17 14.23
N GLN A 4 15.03 -20.87 15.41
CA GLN A 4 14.59 -19.72 16.21
C GLN A 4 14.82 -18.39 15.47
N GLU A 5 15.93 -18.21 14.75
CA GLU A 5 16.20 -17.00 13.96
C GLU A 5 15.15 -16.75 12.86
N ALA A 6 14.68 -17.80 12.19
CA ALA A 6 13.63 -17.69 11.17
C ALA A 6 12.27 -17.35 11.79
N VAL A 7 11.98 -17.90 12.97
CA VAL A 7 10.77 -17.55 13.75
C VAL A 7 10.84 -16.09 14.19
N ASP A 8 11.98 -15.65 14.72
CA ASP A 8 12.18 -14.28 15.17
C ASP A 8 12.13 -13.28 14.00
N GLU A 9 12.62 -13.64 12.81
CA GLU A 9 12.50 -12.80 11.60
C GLU A 9 11.04 -12.61 11.17
N ILE A 10 10.21 -13.65 11.27
CA ILE A 10 8.78 -13.58 10.93
C ILE A 10 8.01 -12.81 12.01
N GLU A 11 8.25 -13.12 13.28
CA GLU A 11 7.52 -12.55 14.42
C GLU A 11 7.95 -11.12 14.76
N SER A 12 9.20 -10.75 14.46
CA SER A 12 9.77 -9.42 14.72
C SER A 12 10.24 -8.72 13.45
N ASN A 13 9.56 -8.93 12.32
CA ASN A 13 9.79 -8.19 11.08
C ASN A 13 9.41 -6.70 11.22
N HIS A 14 10.20 -5.95 12.00
CA HIS A 14 10.14 -4.50 12.14
C HIS A 14 10.84 -3.82 10.97
N ASN A 15 10.95 -4.50 9.80
CA ASN A 15 11.44 -3.84 8.60
C ASN A 15 10.46 -2.72 8.27
N ARG A 16 10.84 -1.51 8.65
CA ARG A 16 10.20 -0.29 8.18
C ARG A 16 10.24 -0.35 6.68
N HIS A 17 9.09 -0.61 6.07
CA HIS A 17 8.93 -0.51 4.64
C HIS A 17 9.35 0.92 4.24
N ARG A 18 10.52 1.01 3.62
CA ARG A 18 11.08 2.27 3.15
C ARG A 18 10.39 2.59 1.84
N TRP A 19 9.29 3.32 1.94
CA TRP A 19 8.60 3.87 0.79
C TRP A 19 9.59 4.64 -0.08
N THR A 20 9.74 4.21 -1.33
CA THR A 20 10.44 4.95 -2.35
C THR A 20 9.56 6.10 -2.87
N VAL A 21 10.19 7.11 -3.46
CA VAL A 21 9.47 8.24 -4.08
C VAL A 21 8.55 7.75 -5.20
N GLU A 22 8.94 6.69 -5.91
CA GLU A 22 8.15 6.10 -6.99
C GLU A 22 6.88 5.43 -6.45
N GLU A 23 7.00 4.63 -5.39
CA GLU A 23 5.85 4.02 -4.73
C GLU A 23 4.87 5.07 -4.18
N CYS A 24 5.38 6.14 -3.57
CA CYS A 24 4.54 7.26 -3.13
C CYS A 24 3.80 7.93 -4.30
N LYS A 25 4.46 8.10 -5.46
CA LYS A 25 3.83 8.66 -6.67
C LYS A 25 2.78 7.72 -7.26
N ALA A 26 3.06 6.41 -7.28
CA ALA A 26 2.12 5.40 -7.74
C ALA A 26 0.85 5.40 -6.88
N LEU A 27 1.01 5.37 -5.55
CA LEU A 27 -0.10 5.45 -4.60
C LEU A 27 -0.93 6.73 -4.78
N LYS A 28 -0.26 7.87 -4.96
CA LYS A 28 -0.95 9.15 -5.18
C LYS A 28 -1.77 9.12 -6.46
N THR A 29 -1.22 8.56 -7.53
CA THR A 29 -1.89 8.44 -8.83
C THR A 29 -3.10 7.53 -8.74
N GLU A 30 -2.94 6.36 -8.10
CA GLU A 30 -4.03 5.41 -7.87
C GLU A 30 -5.17 6.05 -7.07
N TYR A 31 -4.83 6.78 -6.00
CA TYR A 31 -5.82 7.49 -5.19
C TYR A 31 -6.58 8.54 -6.01
N GLN A 32 -5.88 9.35 -6.81
CA GLN A 32 -6.51 10.35 -7.68
C GLN A 32 -7.43 9.71 -8.73
N GLN A 33 -7.02 8.57 -9.29
CA GLN A 33 -7.83 7.83 -10.26
C GLN A 33 -9.13 7.33 -9.61
N LYS A 34 -9.05 6.69 -8.43
CA LYS A 34 -10.23 6.23 -7.69
C LYS A 34 -11.20 7.37 -7.36
N LEU A 35 -10.69 8.55 -7.00
CA LEU A 35 -11.54 9.72 -6.78
C LEU A 35 -12.26 10.19 -8.04
N LYS A 36 -11.57 10.16 -9.19
CA LYS A 36 -12.18 10.49 -10.48
C LYS A 36 -13.28 9.50 -10.84
N ASP A 37 -13.02 8.21 -10.67
CA ASP A 37 -13.98 7.15 -10.95
C ASP A 37 -15.21 7.26 -10.04
N LEU A 38 -15.00 7.55 -8.76
CA LEU A 38 -16.08 7.81 -7.80
C LEU A 38 -16.93 9.03 -8.19
N ARG A 39 -16.30 10.10 -8.68
CA ARG A 39 -17.02 11.30 -9.15
C ARG A 39 -17.86 11.00 -10.39
N ASN A 40 -17.30 10.24 -11.34
CA ASN A 40 -18.00 9.85 -12.56
C ASN A 40 -19.19 8.94 -12.22
N SER A 41 -18.99 7.91 -11.40
CA SER A 41 -20.05 7.01 -10.93
C SER A 41 -21.19 7.78 -10.23
N ARG A 42 -20.87 8.79 -9.41
CA ARG A 42 -21.89 9.65 -8.79
C ARG A 42 -22.64 10.55 -9.78
N SER A 43 -22.01 10.91 -10.89
CA SER A 43 -22.63 11.76 -11.93
C SER A 43 -23.50 10.94 -12.88
N GLU A 44 -23.14 9.68 -13.14
CA GLU A 44 -23.93 8.75 -13.96
C GLU A 44 -25.17 8.20 -13.24
N ALA A 45 -25.15 8.20 -11.90
CA ALA A 45 -26.27 7.74 -11.07
C ALA A 45 -27.32 8.84 -10.76
N ALA A 46 -27.15 10.07 -11.27
CA ALA A 46 -28.02 11.22 -11.05
C ALA A 46 -28.73 11.63 -12.35
#